data_AF-A0A812SR91-F1
#
_entry.id   AF-A0A812SR91-F1
#
_cell.length_a   1.000
_cell.length_b   1.000
_cell.length_c   1.000
_cell.angle_alpha   90.00
_cell.angle_beta   90.00
_cell.angle_gamma   90.00
#
_symmetry.space_group_name_H-M   'P 1'
#
loop_
_entity.id
_entity.type
_entity.pdbx_description
1 polymer ?
#
loop_
_entity_poly.entity_id
_entity_poly.type
_entity_poly.pdbx_seq_one_letter_code
_entity_poly.pdbx_strand_id
1 'polypeptide(L)'
;MLSDLSVEEGERWRWVFETALQEGFDDDLAKSMLEGAMGVHHVSRSEAGRHLEAFDSILGHFTTEQPQVVTISRSRLPRFNRYLPEDLWPTVEQRVLASLLQLQGLLKASGSAADAEHELPDSSRSPGAEAVKDNDPWVYDLANVKQAYKPNLPDDGMNLCVECGDMVELANIRDRGWRCCRKGEAAGWVPEWVFTEPWVFTEPPAAPPPDSRKHEEQSDSSSSRKRSRQEDQNVKGCVKRIKAVTGESVDRIEFELHSGIYQTYGGFGGVDKKYFVLDLDEAIVKVEQVETHKYLARSLTFTTSKKRKFEVSGWGGGTPGKECHKHSYKAPKSKQICGLVFEGGNKLTCVCVQTQFKKGSRKHPQRLVKNFMDVLYPPCT
;
A
#
# COMPACT_ATOMS: atom_id res chain seq x y z
N MET A 1 -31.80 10.11 -3.30
CA MET A 1 -30.76 10.72 -4.17
C MET A 1 -31.17 10.72 -5.64
N LEU A 2 -31.64 9.61 -6.23
CA LEU A 2 -32.15 9.61 -7.62
C LEU A 2 -33.61 10.06 -7.76
N SER A 3 -34.38 10.05 -6.66
CA SER A 3 -35.79 10.46 -6.60
C SER A 3 -36.03 11.96 -6.80
N ASP A 4 -34.97 12.77 -6.67
CA ASP A 4 -35.04 14.24 -6.65
C ASP A 4 -34.53 14.86 -7.96
N LEU A 5 -34.17 14.03 -8.94
CA LEU A 5 -33.76 14.47 -10.27
C LEU A 5 -34.99 14.79 -11.11
N SER A 6 -34.93 15.87 -11.89
CA SER A 6 -35.91 16.06 -12.97
C SER A 6 -35.86 14.86 -13.92
N VAL A 7 -36.95 14.61 -14.64
CA VAL A 7 -37.03 13.49 -15.60
C VAL A 7 -35.86 13.55 -16.59
N GLU A 8 -35.53 14.76 -17.07
CA GLU A 8 -34.43 14.99 -18.00
C GLU A 8 -33.05 14.76 -17.38
N GLU A 9 -32.80 15.24 -16.15
CA GLU A 9 -31.54 14.94 -15.42
C GLU A 9 -31.42 13.43 -15.13
N GLY A 10 -32.53 12.78 -14.78
CA GLY A 10 -32.58 11.33 -14.54
C GLY A 10 -32.28 10.51 -15.79
N GLU A 11 -32.75 10.95 -16.96
CA GLU A 11 -32.43 10.32 -18.24
C GLU A 11 -30.95 10.50 -18.62
N ARG A 12 -30.37 11.68 -18.38
CA ARG A 12 -28.93 11.93 -18.61
C ARG A 12 -28.06 11.07 -17.69
N TRP A 13 -28.41 10.95 -16.41
CA TRP A 13 -27.68 10.08 -15.47
C TRP A 13 -27.87 8.60 -15.81
N ARG A 14 -29.08 8.19 -16.20
CA ARG A 14 -29.34 6.82 -16.68
C ARG A 14 -28.44 6.49 -17.87
N TRP A 15 -28.34 7.39 -18.85
CA TRP A 15 -27.46 7.21 -20.00
C TRP A 15 -25.98 7.11 -19.60
N VAL A 16 -25.51 7.93 -18.66
CA VAL A 16 -24.13 7.84 -18.13
C VAL A 16 -23.86 6.48 -17.48
N PHE A 17 -24.77 5.98 -16.65
CA PHE A 17 -24.62 4.67 -16.02
C PHE A 17 -24.74 3.51 -17.01
N GLU A 18 -25.65 3.59 -18.00
CA GLU A 18 -25.79 2.60 -19.06
C GLU A 18 -24.54 2.54 -19.94
N THR A 19 -23.96 3.69 -20.27
CA THR A 19 -22.71 3.78 -21.04
C THR A 19 -21.54 3.23 -20.24
N ALA A 20 -21.42 3.57 -18.95
CA ALA A 20 -20.38 3.03 -18.09
C ALA A 20 -20.49 1.51 -17.93
N LEU A 21 -21.71 0.97 -17.84
CA LEU A 21 -21.96 -0.46 -17.79
C LEU A 21 -21.63 -1.17 -19.11
N GLN A 22 -21.98 -0.58 -20.26
CA GLN A 22 -21.66 -1.13 -21.59
C GLN A 22 -20.14 -1.18 -21.85
N GLU A 23 -19.43 -0.14 -21.41
CA GLU A 23 -17.98 -0.03 -21.57
C GLU A 23 -17.20 -0.74 -20.44
N GLY A 24 -17.90 -1.28 -19.43
CA GLY A 24 -17.32 -2.10 -18.35
C GLY A 24 -16.52 -1.31 -17.31
N PHE A 25 -16.87 -0.05 -17.05
CA PHE A 25 -16.22 0.81 -16.06
C PHE A 25 -17.17 1.35 -14.97
N ASP A 26 -18.37 0.79 -14.86
CA ASP A 26 -19.38 1.11 -13.86
C ASP A 26 -18.86 1.04 -12.42
N ASP A 27 -18.02 0.05 -12.10
CA ASP A 27 -17.34 -0.08 -10.80
C ASP A 27 -16.41 1.11 -10.51
N ASP A 28 -15.67 1.58 -11.52
CA ASP A 28 -14.72 2.69 -11.39
C ASP A 28 -15.44 4.04 -11.33
N LEU A 29 -16.54 4.17 -12.07
CA LEU A 29 -17.45 5.32 -12.00
C LEU A 29 -18.11 5.39 -10.62
N ALA A 30 -18.61 4.27 -10.09
CA ALA A 30 -19.22 4.17 -8.78
C ALA A 30 -18.22 4.50 -7.66
N LYS A 31 -17.00 3.92 -7.68
CA LYS A 31 -15.94 4.22 -6.70
C LYS A 31 -15.50 5.68 -6.74
N SER A 32 -15.43 6.26 -7.94
CA SER A 32 -15.09 7.67 -8.12
C SER A 32 -16.18 8.63 -7.61
N MET A 33 -17.45 8.30 -7.84
CA MET A 33 -18.59 9.16 -7.50
C MET A 33 -19.07 9.01 -6.06
N LEU A 34 -19.10 7.78 -5.54
CA LEU A 34 -19.76 7.44 -4.28
C LEU A 34 -18.77 7.29 -3.11
N GLU A 35 -17.57 6.78 -3.38
CA GLU A 35 -16.60 6.46 -2.32
C GLU A 35 -15.52 7.54 -2.15
N GLY A 36 -15.53 8.57 -3.00
CA GLY A 36 -14.49 9.61 -3.00
C GLY A 36 -13.08 9.03 -3.22
N ALA A 37 -12.98 7.85 -3.85
CA ALA A 37 -11.75 7.11 -3.95
C ALA A 37 -10.68 7.90 -4.74
N MET A 38 -9.51 8.06 -4.11
CA MET A 38 -8.36 8.73 -4.71
C MET A 38 -7.60 7.78 -5.63
N GLY A 39 -7.58 8.07 -6.93
CA GLY A 39 -6.62 7.46 -7.86
C GLY A 39 -7.25 6.89 -9.13
N VAL A 40 -6.37 6.49 -10.03
CA VAL A 40 -6.69 5.80 -11.28
C VAL A 40 -6.72 4.31 -10.94
N HIS A 41 -7.92 3.71 -10.87
CA HIS A 41 -8.11 2.28 -10.55
C HIS A 41 -7.93 1.36 -11.76
N HIS A 42 -7.32 1.86 -12.83
CA HIS A 42 -7.23 1.13 -14.10
C HIS A 42 -6.01 0.21 -14.09
N VAL A 43 -6.22 -1.02 -14.55
CA VAL A 43 -5.20 -2.07 -14.62
C VAL A 43 -4.18 -1.77 -15.73
N SER A 44 -4.50 -0.84 -16.65
CA SER A 44 -3.62 -0.45 -17.75
C SER A 44 -3.83 0.99 -18.25
N ARG A 45 -2.86 1.52 -19.00
CA ARG A 45 -2.94 2.83 -19.66
C ARG A 45 -3.98 2.89 -20.78
N SER A 46 -4.18 1.77 -21.48
CA SER A 46 -5.23 1.65 -22.51
C SER A 46 -6.62 1.73 -21.91
N GLU A 47 -6.81 1.14 -20.73
CA GLU A 47 -8.06 1.25 -19.96
C GLU A 47 -8.27 2.67 -19.42
N ALA A 48 -7.24 3.30 -18.87
CA ALA A 48 -7.29 4.72 -18.50
C ALA A 48 -7.62 5.64 -19.68
N GLY A 49 -7.05 5.37 -20.87
CA GLY A 49 -7.36 6.09 -22.10
C GLY A 49 -8.82 5.92 -22.52
N ARG A 50 -9.33 4.68 -22.54
CA ARG A 50 -10.75 4.39 -22.85
C ARG A 50 -11.71 5.10 -21.88
N HIS A 51 -11.40 5.12 -20.59
CA HIS A 51 -12.24 5.81 -19.62
C HIS A 51 -12.18 7.32 -19.78
N LEU A 52 -11.01 7.91 -20.07
CA LEU A 52 -10.89 9.34 -20.37
C LEU A 52 -11.65 9.73 -21.64
N GLU A 53 -11.55 8.94 -22.71
CA GLU A 53 -12.32 9.15 -23.95
C GLU A 53 -13.84 9.04 -23.70
N ALA A 54 -14.27 8.08 -22.87
CA ALA A 54 -15.66 7.95 -22.46
C ALA A 54 -16.12 9.16 -21.61
N PHE A 55 -15.29 9.64 -20.67
CA PHE A 55 -15.57 10.85 -19.90
C PHE A 55 -15.65 12.11 -20.77
N ASP A 56 -14.73 12.30 -21.71
CA ASP A 56 -14.75 13.43 -22.64
C ASP A 56 -15.97 13.37 -23.57
N SER A 57 -16.40 12.17 -23.99
CA SER A 57 -17.64 11.95 -24.73
C SER A 57 -18.88 12.34 -23.91
N ILE A 58 -18.93 11.95 -22.64
CA ILE A 58 -19.99 12.35 -21.69
C ILE A 58 -20.00 13.87 -21.51
N LEU A 59 -18.85 14.50 -21.32
CA LEU A 59 -18.72 15.95 -21.13
C LEU A 59 -19.08 16.74 -22.40
N GLY A 60 -18.75 16.21 -23.58
CA GLY A 60 -19.13 16.78 -24.88
C GLY A 60 -20.64 16.81 -25.13
N HIS A 61 -21.42 16.06 -24.36
CA HIS A 61 -22.89 16.08 -24.45
C HIS A 61 -23.53 17.28 -23.73
N PHE A 62 -22.77 18.06 -22.95
CA PHE A 62 -23.23 19.26 -22.22
C PHE A 62 -22.89 20.58 -22.95
N THR A 63 -22.92 20.58 -24.28
CA THR A 63 -22.42 21.67 -25.13
C THR A 63 -23.32 22.90 -25.15
N THR A 64 -22.90 23.99 -24.50
CA THR A 64 -23.13 25.35 -25.04
C THR A 64 -22.09 26.40 -24.62
N GLU A 65 -21.39 26.25 -23.50
CA GLU A 65 -20.20 27.07 -23.20
C GLU A 65 -19.09 26.25 -22.53
N GLN A 66 -17.82 26.51 -22.88
CA GLN A 66 -16.68 25.82 -22.28
C GLN A 66 -16.53 26.27 -20.81
N PRO A 67 -16.58 25.35 -19.83
CA PRO A 67 -16.57 25.74 -18.44
C PRO A 67 -15.19 26.27 -18.03
N GLN A 68 -15.14 27.43 -17.37
CA GLN A 68 -13.99 27.84 -16.59
C GLN A 68 -13.96 27.00 -15.30
N VAL A 69 -12.85 26.28 -15.15
CA VAL A 69 -12.71 25.10 -14.29
C VAL A 69 -12.29 25.47 -12.86
N VAL A 70 -13.07 25.06 -11.84
CA VAL A 70 -12.67 25.13 -10.41
C VAL A 70 -12.98 23.80 -9.68
N THR A 71 -12.21 23.47 -8.64
CA THR A 71 -12.00 22.11 -8.08
C THR A 71 -13.15 21.54 -7.22
N ILE A 72 -13.67 20.34 -7.53
CA ILE A 72 -14.63 19.50 -6.76
C ILE A 72 -14.01 18.79 -5.57
N SER A 73 -12.76 18.34 -5.71
CA SER A 73 -12.10 17.55 -4.67
C SER A 73 -10.65 17.96 -4.57
N ARG A 74 -10.25 18.48 -3.40
CA ARG A 74 -8.86 18.83 -3.13
C ARG A 74 -8.13 17.60 -2.60
N SER A 75 -7.31 17.01 -3.47
CA SER A 75 -6.34 16.00 -3.08
C SER A 75 -5.18 16.63 -2.30
N ARG A 76 -4.57 15.88 -1.37
CA ARG A 76 -3.30 16.28 -0.70
C ARG A 76 -2.15 16.49 -1.69
N LEU A 77 -2.28 15.95 -2.91
CA LEU A 77 -1.36 16.17 -4.02
C LEU A 77 -2.09 16.98 -5.11
N PRO A 78 -1.69 18.25 -5.37
CA PRO A 78 -2.43 19.20 -6.23
C PRO A 78 -2.78 18.73 -7.65
N ARG A 79 -2.14 17.66 -8.14
CA ARG A 79 -2.34 17.12 -9.50
C ARG A 79 -3.52 16.15 -9.65
N PHE A 80 -4.24 15.84 -8.57
CA PHE A 80 -5.38 14.90 -8.59
C PHE A 80 -6.70 15.59 -8.20
N ASN A 81 -6.74 16.90 -8.34
CA ASN A 81 -7.96 17.66 -8.17
C ASN A 81 -8.94 17.30 -9.31
N ARG A 82 -10.21 17.02 -8.96
CA ARG A 82 -11.32 16.89 -9.94
C ARG A 82 -12.08 18.21 -10.01
N TYR A 83 -12.83 18.50 -11.07
CA TYR A 83 -13.31 19.86 -11.39
C TYR A 83 -14.82 19.94 -11.77
N LEU A 84 -15.54 20.93 -11.24
CA LEU A 84 -16.94 21.29 -11.57
C LEU A 84 -16.91 22.69 -12.18
N PRO A 85 -17.82 23.03 -13.09
CA PRO A 85 -18.03 24.40 -13.53
C PRO A 85 -18.41 25.34 -12.35
N GLU A 86 -17.83 26.54 -12.30
CA GLU A 86 -18.03 27.52 -11.22
C GLU A 86 -19.48 28.04 -11.12
N ASP A 87 -20.17 28.15 -12.25
CA ASP A 87 -21.57 28.57 -12.37
C ASP A 87 -22.58 27.54 -11.82
N LEU A 88 -22.17 26.27 -11.75
CA LEU A 88 -22.95 25.22 -11.09
C LEU A 88 -22.76 25.22 -9.57
N TRP A 89 -21.75 25.92 -9.05
CA TRP A 89 -21.44 25.93 -7.62
C TRP A 89 -22.57 26.53 -6.76
N PRO A 90 -23.18 27.69 -7.08
CA PRO A 90 -24.31 28.20 -6.31
C PRO A 90 -25.50 27.24 -6.27
N THR A 91 -25.72 26.47 -7.34
CA THR A 91 -26.81 25.49 -7.43
C THR A 91 -26.50 24.23 -6.62
N VAL A 92 -25.27 23.72 -6.68
CA VAL A 92 -24.83 22.60 -5.85
C VAL A 92 -24.83 23.00 -4.38
N GLU A 93 -24.32 24.18 -4.03
CA GLU A 93 -24.32 24.73 -2.68
C GLU A 93 -25.76 24.94 -2.18
N GLN A 94 -26.66 25.51 -2.99
CA GLN A 94 -28.08 25.60 -2.63
C GLN A 94 -28.73 24.24 -2.42
N ARG A 95 -28.46 23.26 -3.30
CA ARG A 95 -29.05 21.91 -3.19
C ARG A 95 -28.50 21.17 -1.96
N VAL A 96 -27.19 21.28 -1.68
CA VAL A 96 -26.57 20.72 -0.48
C VAL A 96 -27.11 21.41 0.78
N LEU A 97 -27.19 22.75 0.80
CA LEU A 97 -27.77 23.48 1.93
C LEU A 97 -29.25 23.15 2.12
N ALA A 98 -30.03 23.01 1.05
CA ALA A 98 -31.43 22.60 1.12
C ALA A 98 -31.56 21.16 1.67
N SER A 99 -30.73 20.23 1.21
CA SER A 99 -30.69 18.85 1.73
C SER A 99 -30.24 18.80 3.20
N LEU A 100 -29.27 19.63 3.61
CA LEU A 100 -28.84 19.74 5.00
C LEU A 100 -29.92 20.34 5.88
N LEU A 101 -30.64 21.37 5.42
CA LEU A 101 -31.78 21.95 6.15
C LEU A 101 -32.96 20.96 6.24
N GLN A 102 -33.19 20.17 5.19
CA GLN A 102 -34.20 19.11 5.20
C GLN A 102 -33.83 17.99 6.17
N LEU A 103 -32.56 17.56 6.16
CA LEU A 103 -32.02 16.61 7.14
C LEU A 103 -32.09 17.16 8.56
N GLN A 104 -31.80 18.45 8.76
CA GLN A 104 -31.91 19.11 10.06
C GLN A 104 -33.37 19.21 10.52
N GLY A 105 -34.31 19.41 9.59
CA GLY A 105 -35.75 19.37 9.86
C GLY A 105 -36.22 17.97 10.24
N LEU A 106 -35.73 16.94 9.55
CA LEU A 106 -35.99 15.53 9.86
C LEU A 106 -35.38 15.12 11.21
N LEU A 107 -34.17 15.59 11.54
CA LEU A 107 -33.50 15.36 12.83
C LEU A 107 -34.18 16.08 13.99
N LYS A 108 -34.72 17.30 13.75
CA LYS A 108 -35.54 18.02 14.73
C LYS A 108 -36.91 17.36 14.93
N ALA A 109 -37.50 16.81 13.87
CA ALA A 109 -38.76 16.07 13.92
C ALA A 109 -38.61 14.68 14.56
N SER A 110 -37.42 14.06 14.47
CA SER A 110 -37.14 12.75 15.05
C SER A 110 -36.71 12.77 16.52
N GLY A 111 -36.55 13.95 17.14
CA GLY A 111 -36.38 14.08 18.58
C GLY A 111 -35.26 13.22 19.17
N SER A 112 -34.08 13.22 18.53
CA SER A 112 -32.86 12.66 19.12
C SER A 112 -31.68 13.54 18.75
N ALA A 113 -31.17 14.27 19.74
CA ALA A 113 -29.96 15.06 19.62
C ALA A 113 -28.74 14.14 19.41
N ALA A 114 -28.08 14.27 18.27
CA ALA A 114 -26.66 13.94 18.11
C ALA A 114 -26.15 14.60 16.83
N ASP A 115 -25.25 15.58 17.02
CA ASP A 115 -24.53 16.30 15.97
C ASP A 115 -23.51 15.39 15.27
N ALA A 116 -23.44 15.42 13.94
CA ALA A 116 -22.43 14.70 13.15
C ALA A 116 -21.41 15.69 12.57
N GLU A 117 -20.31 15.88 13.32
CA GLU A 117 -19.02 16.30 12.76
C GLU A 117 -18.26 15.07 12.24
N HIS A 118 -17.29 15.32 11.36
CA HIS A 118 -16.42 14.33 10.73
C HIS A 118 -15.86 13.31 11.76
N GLU A 119 -16.36 12.07 11.74
CA GLU A 119 -16.05 11.07 12.77
C GLU A 119 -14.58 10.61 12.71
N LEU A 120 -13.77 11.20 13.60
CA LEU A 120 -12.65 10.52 14.21
C LEU A 120 -13.16 9.21 14.83
N PRO A 121 -12.36 8.13 14.90
CA PRO A 121 -12.78 6.88 15.55
C PRO A 121 -13.32 7.20 16.95
N ASP A 122 -14.57 6.85 17.18
CA ASP A 122 -15.31 7.12 18.40
C ASP A 122 -14.49 6.64 19.61
N SER A 123 -14.02 7.61 20.41
CA SER A 123 -13.24 7.36 21.62
C SER A 123 -13.97 6.49 22.65
N SER A 124 -15.29 6.30 22.51
CA SER A 124 -16.11 5.45 23.37
C SER A 124 -16.17 3.98 22.92
N ARG A 125 -15.65 3.64 21.72
CA ARG A 125 -15.60 2.27 21.19
C ARG A 125 -14.16 1.75 21.12
N SER A 126 -13.54 1.55 22.28
CA SER A 126 -12.31 0.77 22.38
C SER A 126 -12.54 -0.68 21.91
N PRO A 127 -11.51 -1.37 21.38
CA PRO A 127 -11.57 -2.81 21.15
C PRO A 127 -12.07 -3.56 22.40
N GLY A 128 -12.91 -4.57 22.20
CA GLY A 128 -13.46 -5.38 23.29
C GLY A 128 -12.35 -6.09 24.08
N ALA A 129 -12.62 -6.36 25.36
CA ALA A 129 -11.71 -6.90 26.37
C ALA A 129 -11.16 -8.33 26.14
N GLU A 130 -11.01 -8.78 24.90
CA GLU A 130 -10.16 -9.94 24.61
C GLU A 130 -8.72 -9.51 24.84
N ALA A 131 -8.34 -9.54 26.12
CA ALA A 131 -7.03 -9.19 26.63
C ALA A 131 -5.95 -9.79 25.73
N VAL A 132 -5.06 -8.93 25.26
CA VAL A 132 -3.78 -9.35 24.70
C VAL A 132 -3.17 -10.30 25.73
N LYS A 133 -3.15 -11.59 25.42
CA LYS A 133 -2.66 -12.59 26.36
C LYS A 133 -1.19 -12.28 26.61
N ASP A 134 -0.79 -12.16 27.87
CA ASP A 134 0.59 -11.85 28.29
C ASP A 134 1.66 -12.76 27.66
N ASN A 135 1.24 -13.90 27.11
CA ASN A 135 2.10 -14.91 26.52
C ASN A 135 2.37 -14.74 25.01
N ASP A 136 1.73 -13.80 24.31
CA ASP A 136 2.07 -13.57 22.90
C ASP A 136 3.44 -12.85 22.79
N PRO A 137 4.37 -13.36 21.96
CA PRO A 137 5.68 -12.73 21.81
C PRO A 137 5.51 -11.36 21.16
N TRP A 138 5.60 -10.33 21.98
CA TRP A 138 5.57 -8.95 21.54
C TRP A 138 6.78 -8.69 20.62
N VAL A 139 6.52 -8.46 19.34
CA VAL A 139 7.51 -7.93 18.40
C VAL A 139 7.28 -6.43 18.35
N TYR A 140 8.17 -5.68 19.00
CA TYR A 140 7.98 -4.25 19.24
C TYR A 140 8.58 -3.40 18.12
N ASP A 141 7.74 -2.60 17.46
CA ASP A 141 8.19 -1.41 16.73
C ASP A 141 8.16 -0.22 17.69
N LEU A 142 9.20 0.62 17.73
CA LEU A 142 9.18 1.85 18.53
C LEU A 142 8.49 2.98 17.77
N ALA A 143 7.59 3.68 18.45
CA ALA A 143 6.85 4.81 17.90
C ALA A 143 6.97 6.04 18.80
N ASN A 144 7.06 7.21 18.18
CA ASN A 144 7.00 8.49 18.87
C ASN A 144 5.57 9.03 18.79
N VAL A 145 5.00 9.38 19.93
CA VAL A 145 3.67 9.96 20.07
C VAL A 145 3.72 11.41 19.60
N LYS A 146 2.92 11.78 18.59
CA LYS A 146 2.88 13.15 18.05
C LYS A 146 1.76 14.00 18.60
N GLN A 147 0.71 13.36 19.08
CA GLN A 147 -0.42 14.04 19.67
C GLN A 147 -0.75 13.36 20.99
N ALA A 148 -1.02 14.13 22.03
CA ALA A 148 -1.44 13.55 23.29
C ALA A 148 -2.81 12.85 23.10
N TYR A 149 -2.97 11.70 23.75
CA TYR A 149 -4.24 11.00 23.84
C TYR A 149 -4.52 10.69 25.30
N LYS A 150 -5.66 11.21 25.76
CA LYS A 150 -6.15 11.00 27.12
C LYS A 150 -7.56 10.44 27.00
N PRO A 151 -7.79 9.18 27.40
CA PRO A 151 -9.13 8.59 27.31
C PRO A 151 -10.12 9.40 28.15
N ASN A 152 -11.34 9.56 27.64
CA ASN A 152 -12.38 10.36 28.29
C ASN A 152 -12.93 9.69 29.57
N LEU A 153 -12.71 8.38 29.74
CA LEU A 153 -13.14 7.62 30.90
C LEU A 153 -11.90 7.12 31.66
N PRO A 154 -11.80 7.39 32.98
CA PRO A 154 -10.61 7.08 33.77
C PRO A 154 -10.39 5.58 34.04
N ASP A 155 -11.28 4.67 33.63
CA ASP A 155 -11.40 3.37 34.31
C ASP A 155 -11.72 2.15 33.43
N ASP A 156 -11.61 2.23 32.09
CA ASP A 156 -11.75 0.98 31.31
C ASP A 156 -10.50 0.08 31.42
N GLY A 157 -9.37 0.60 31.91
CA GLY A 157 -8.10 -0.13 32.04
C GLY A 157 -7.52 -0.61 30.71
N MET A 158 -8.18 -0.28 29.60
CA MET A 158 -7.87 -0.77 28.26
C MET A 158 -7.15 0.29 27.44
N ASN A 159 -7.38 1.57 27.73
CA ASN A 159 -6.79 2.67 26.98
C ASN A 159 -5.52 3.22 27.67
N LEU A 160 -4.45 3.38 26.90
CA LEU A 160 -3.20 3.94 27.42
C LEU A 160 -3.17 5.46 27.24
N CYS A 161 -2.96 6.19 28.33
CA CYS A 161 -2.71 7.63 28.26
C CYS A 161 -1.30 7.90 27.75
N VAL A 162 -1.17 8.72 26.72
CA VAL A 162 0.12 9.11 26.13
C VAL A 162 0.18 10.61 25.89
N GLU A 163 1.38 11.17 25.99
CA GLU A 163 1.68 12.58 25.78
C GLU A 163 2.55 12.76 24.53
N CYS A 164 2.43 13.91 23.88
CA CYS A 164 3.29 14.26 22.75
C CYS A 164 4.77 14.18 23.15
N GLY A 165 5.56 13.41 22.40
CA GLY A 165 6.98 13.16 22.66
C GLY A 165 7.27 11.82 23.32
N ASP A 166 6.27 11.14 23.89
CA ASP A 166 6.43 9.81 24.45
C ASP A 166 6.98 8.83 23.41
N MET A 167 7.82 7.90 23.88
CA MET A 167 8.23 6.72 23.13
C MET A 167 7.43 5.53 23.64
N VAL A 168 6.72 4.86 22.73
CA VAL A 168 5.95 3.66 23.06
C VAL A 168 6.38 2.48 22.20
N GLU A 169 6.25 1.29 22.77
CA GLU A 169 6.45 0.03 22.07
C GLU A 169 5.13 -0.42 21.47
N LEU A 170 5.04 -0.58 20.15
CA LEU A 170 3.82 -1.02 19.47
C LEU A 170 3.76 -2.53 19.37
N ALA A 171 2.64 -3.13 19.78
CA ALA A 171 2.32 -4.50 19.44
C ALA A 171 1.95 -4.62 17.96
N ASN A 172 2.22 -5.78 17.35
CA ASN A 172 1.74 -6.10 16.00
C ASN A 172 0.24 -6.48 15.99
N ILE A 173 -0.56 -5.83 16.84
CA ILE A 173 -2.01 -6.02 16.96
C ILE A 173 -2.65 -4.69 16.58
N ARG A 174 -3.53 -4.75 15.57
CA ARG A 174 -4.34 -3.61 15.12
C ARG A 174 -5.80 -4.01 15.21
N ASP A 175 -6.64 -3.08 15.63
CA ASP A 175 -8.10 -3.22 15.49
C ASP A 175 -8.71 -1.86 15.14
N ARG A 176 -9.35 -1.77 13.97
CA ARG A 176 -10.17 -0.60 13.55
C ARG A 176 -9.53 0.78 13.81
N GLY A 177 -8.26 0.94 13.47
CA GLY A 177 -7.54 2.21 13.67
C GLY A 177 -7.04 2.43 15.11
N TRP A 178 -7.00 1.39 15.92
CA TRP A 178 -6.35 1.35 17.24
C TRP A 178 -5.12 0.45 17.21
N ARG A 179 -4.15 0.79 18.06
CA ARG A 179 -2.93 0.02 18.29
C ARG A 179 -2.77 -0.28 19.76
N CYS A 180 -2.48 -1.53 20.09
CA CYS A 180 -2.03 -1.87 21.43
C CYS A 180 -0.56 -1.46 21.56
N CYS A 181 -0.23 -0.71 22.60
CA CYS A 181 1.11 -0.22 22.85
C CYS A 181 1.46 -0.27 24.33
N ARG A 182 2.76 -0.16 24.63
CA ARG A 182 3.30 -0.19 25.98
C ARG A 182 4.17 1.05 26.23
N LYS A 183 3.99 1.66 27.39
CA LYS A 183 4.80 2.77 27.92
C LYS A 183 5.29 2.39 29.31
N GLY A 184 6.52 1.89 29.41
CA GLY A 184 7.04 1.32 30.66
C GLY A 184 6.27 0.05 31.05
N GLU A 185 5.68 0.04 32.24
CA GLU A 185 4.87 -1.10 32.74
C GLU A 185 3.40 -1.03 32.32
N ALA A 186 2.94 0.12 31.82
CA ALA A 186 1.56 0.31 31.39
C ALA A 186 1.38 -0.14 29.93
N ALA A 187 0.32 -0.89 29.64
CA ALA A 187 -0.06 -1.30 28.30
C ALA A 187 -1.54 -0.98 28.04
N GLY A 188 -1.86 -0.65 26.79
CA GLY A 188 -3.24 -0.37 26.41
C GLY A 188 -3.35 0.11 24.96
N TRP A 189 -4.58 0.34 24.55
CA TRP A 189 -4.95 0.80 23.22
C TRP A 189 -4.80 2.31 23.09
N VAL A 190 -4.22 2.72 21.97
CA VAL A 190 -4.06 4.12 21.57
C VAL A 190 -4.51 4.22 20.10
N PRO A 191 -5.30 5.25 19.74
CA PRO A 191 -5.71 5.44 18.36
C PRO A 191 -4.50 5.63 17.43
N GLU A 192 -4.55 5.09 16.22
CA GLU A 192 -3.44 5.10 15.27
C GLU A 192 -3.06 6.53 14.82
N TRP A 193 -4.00 7.48 14.86
CA TRP A 193 -3.77 8.89 14.53
C TRP A 193 -2.83 9.62 15.52
N VAL A 194 -2.62 9.03 16.71
CA VAL A 194 -1.71 9.56 17.73
C VAL A 194 -0.25 9.52 17.28
N PHE A 195 0.05 8.64 16.33
CA PHE A 195 1.37 8.43 15.81
C PHE A 195 1.48 8.95 14.37
N THR A 196 2.69 9.29 13.94
CA THR A 196 2.99 9.59 12.53
C THR A 196 3.89 8.52 11.93
N GLU A 197 3.51 8.00 10.77
CA GLU A 197 4.44 7.25 9.92
C GLU A 197 5.55 8.18 9.39
N PRO A 198 6.78 7.69 9.17
CA PRO A 198 7.24 6.31 9.36
C PRO A 198 7.76 6.01 10.77
N TRP A 199 7.44 4.80 11.24
CA TRP A 199 7.86 4.22 12.52
C TRP A 199 9.37 3.98 12.56
N VAL A 200 10.00 4.18 13.71
CA VAL A 200 11.44 3.96 13.87
C VAL A 200 11.67 2.48 14.20
N PHE A 201 12.13 1.71 13.20
CA PHE A 201 12.64 0.37 13.45
C PHE A 201 14.00 0.49 14.13
N THR A 202 14.05 0.34 15.44
CA THR A 202 15.31 0.05 16.12
C THR A 202 15.63 -1.42 15.94
N GLU A 203 16.66 -1.71 15.15
CA GLU A 203 17.30 -3.03 15.19
C GLU A 203 17.70 -3.30 16.66
N PRO A 204 17.50 -4.53 17.17
CA PRO A 204 18.04 -4.92 18.47
C PRO A 204 19.54 -4.59 18.49
N PRO A 205 20.09 -4.04 19.59
CA PRO A 205 21.51 -3.76 19.68
C PRO A 205 22.29 -5.04 19.33
N ALA A 206 23.12 -4.95 18.29
CA ALA A 206 23.94 -6.07 17.85
C ALA A 206 24.74 -6.60 19.05
N ALA A 207 24.68 -7.91 19.28
CA ALA A 207 25.50 -8.56 20.29
C ALA A 207 26.97 -8.14 20.07
N PRO A 208 27.71 -7.77 21.14
CA PRO A 208 29.10 -7.38 21.00
C PRO A 208 29.87 -8.51 20.29
N PRO A 209 30.74 -8.17 19.32
CA PRO A 209 31.46 -9.18 18.56
C PRO A 209 32.29 -10.05 19.51
N PRO A 210 32.36 -11.37 19.28
CA PRO A 210 33.23 -12.24 20.04
C PRO A 210 34.69 -11.77 19.87
N ASP A 211 35.33 -11.64 21.03
CA ASP A 211 36.67 -11.10 21.21
C ASP A 211 37.70 -11.81 20.31
N SER A 212 38.32 -11.04 19.41
CA SER A 212 39.18 -11.55 18.35
C SER A 212 40.59 -11.79 18.89
N ARG A 213 40.88 -13.02 19.35
CA ARG A 213 42.26 -13.42 19.62
C ARG A 213 43.04 -13.63 18.32
N LYS A 214 44.11 -12.86 18.24
CA LYS A 214 45.21 -12.84 17.28
C LYS A 214 45.72 -14.23 16.90
N HIS A 215 45.95 -14.44 15.60
CA HIS A 215 47.13 -15.14 15.10
C HIS A 215 47.50 -14.57 13.72
N GLU A 216 48.60 -13.80 13.71
CA GLU A 216 49.45 -13.60 12.54
C GLU A 216 50.13 -14.93 12.21
N GLU A 217 50.17 -15.29 10.93
CA GLU A 217 51.45 -15.56 10.26
C GLU A 217 51.32 -15.62 8.74
N GLN A 218 52.38 -15.11 8.13
CA GLN A 218 52.61 -14.81 6.73
C GLN A 218 52.64 -16.05 5.82
N SER A 219 52.21 -15.87 4.57
CA SER A 219 52.94 -16.45 3.43
C SER A 219 52.60 -15.72 2.13
N ASP A 220 53.61 -15.05 1.61
CA ASP A 220 53.67 -14.45 0.28
C ASP A 220 53.60 -15.53 -0.81
N SER A 221 52.86 -15.24 -1.88
CA SER A 221 53.27 -15.45 -3.29
C SER A 221 52.08 -15.39 -4.25
N SER A 222 52.35 -14.96 -5.49
CA SER A 222 51.48 -15.02 -6.68
C SER A 222 50.74 -13.72 -7.05
N SER A 223 51.52 -12.85 -7.68
CA SER A 223 51.12 -11.75 -8.55
C SER A 223 50.33 -12.21 -9.78
N SER A 224 49.57 -11.28 -10.36
CA SER A 224 48.93 -11.33 -11.70
C SER A 224 47.58 -12.08 -11.85
N ARG A 225 46.49 -11.56 -11.26
CA ARG A 225 45.08 -11.64 -11.78
C ARG A 225 44.02 -10.88 -10.96
N LYS A 226 44.38 -9.84 -10.19
CA LYS A 226 43.47 -9.10 -9.31
C LYS A 226 43.19 -7.66 -9.80
N ARG A 227 42.34 -7.46 -10.80
CA ARG A 227 41.80 -6.10 -11.11
C ARG A 227 40.34 -6.00 -11.56
N SER A 228 39.54 -7.07 -11.62
CA SER A 228 38.14 -6.98 -12.11
C SER A 228 37.03 -7.22 -11.08
N ARG A 229 37.32 -7.33 -9.78
CA ARG A 229 36.33 -7.78 -8.77
C ARG A 229 35.80 -6.72 -7.81
N GLN A 230 36.21 -5.45 -7.94
CA GLN A 230 35.91 -4.43 -6.92
C GLN A 230 34.93 -3.33 -7.37
N GLU A 231 34.44 -3.36 -8.61
CA GLU A 231 33.50 -2.33 -9.11
C GLU A 231 32.01 -2.57 -8.77
N ASP A 232 31.63 -3.75 -8.25
CA ASP A 232 30.21 -4.07 -8.01
C ASP A 232 29.70 -3.67 -6.60
N GLN A 233 30.52 -3.08 -5.73
CA GLN A 233 30.20 -2.91 -4.30
C GLN A 233 29.36 -1.68 -3.92
N ASN A 234 28.80 -0.94 -4.87
CA ASN A 234 28.08 0.31 -4.56
C ASN A 234 26.70 0.43 -5.18
N VAL A 235 26.00 -0.70 -5.26
CA VAL A 235 24.61 -0.77 -5.71
C VAL A 235 23.69 -0.49 -4.52
N LYS A 236 22.73 0.44 -4.65
CA LYS A 236 21.66 0.63 -3.65
C LYS A 236 20.41 -0.18 -4.03
N GLY A 237 19.94 -1.00 -3.10
CA GLY A 237 18.67 -1.73 -3.16
C GLY A 237 17.46 -0.80 -3.18
N CYS A 238 16.42 -1.16 -3.94
CA CYS A 238 15.16 -0.41 -3.99
C CYS A 238 14.09 -0.95 -3.02
N VAL A 239 14.01 -2.28 -2.88
CA VAL A 239 13.08 -2.97 -1.99
C VAL A 239 13.72 -3.08 -0.61
N LYS A 240 13.03 -2.59 0.42
CA LYS A 240 13.43 -2.68 1.83
C LYS A 240 12.99 -4.01 2.43
N ARG A 241 11.75 -4.42 2.15
CA ARG A 241 11.15 -5.62 2.75
C ARG A 241 10.18 -6.28 1.78
N ILE A 242 10.21 -7.60 1.76
CA ILE A 242 9.19 -8.45 1.15
C ILE A 242 8.40 -9.09 2.28
N LYS A 243 7.08 -9.01 2.21
CA LYS A 243 6.18 -9.75 3.08
C LYS A 243 5.34 -10.68 2.21
N ALA A 244 5.30 -11.95 2.58
CA ALA A 244 4.46 -12.95 1.96
C ALA A 244 3.37 -13.37 2.93
N VAL A 245 2.14 -13.47 2.42
CA VAL A 245 1.01 -14.06 3.14
C VAL A 245 0.63 -15.35 2.44
N THR A 246 0.65 -16.45 3.18
CA THR A 246 0.47 -17.80 2.66
C THR A 246 -0.64 -18.55 3.39
N GLY A 247 -1.45 -19.27 2.63
CA GLY A 247 -2.39 -20.30 3.04
C GLY A 247 -2.05 -21.58 2.30
N GLU A 248 -3.04 -22.20 1.64
CA GLU A 248 -2.81 -23.39 0.79
C GLU A 248 -1.79 -23.14 -0.32
N SER A 249 -1.67 -21.88 -0.74
CA SER A 249 -0.73 -21.36 -1.73
C SER A 249 -0.17 -20.01 -1.25
N VAL A 250 0.60 -19.32 -2.08
CA VAL A 250 0.91 -17.91 -1.86
C VAL A 250 -0.30 -17.09 -2.29
N ASP A 251 -0.91 -16.39 -1.33
CA ASP A 251 -2.11 -15.58 -1.55
C ASP A 251 -1.74 -14.14 -1.89
N ARG A 252 -0.73 -13.60 -1.19
CA ARG A 252 -0.34 -12.19 -1.29
C ARG A 252 1.16 -11.97 -1.12
N ILE A 253 1.70 -11.04 -1.90
CA ILE A 253 3.05 -10.48 -1.71
C ILE A 253 2.93 -8.97 -1.56
N GLU A 254 3.64 -8.43 -0.59
CA GLU A 254 3.75 -6.99 -0.35
C GLU A 254 5.24 -6.60 -0.43
N PHE A 255 5.56 -5.65 -1.30
CA PHE A 255 6.85 -4.97 -1.33
C PHE A 255 6.75 -3.65 -0.58
N GLU A 256 7.66 -3.43 0.36
CA GLU A 256 7.94 -2.11 0.93
C GLU A 256 9.24 -1.61 0.32
N LEU A 257 9.19 -0.47 -0.37
CA LEU A 257 10.37 0.17 -0.95
C LEU A 257 11.06 1.05 0.09
N HIS A 258 12.37 1.28 -0.06
CA HIS A 258 13.11 2.24 0.78
C HIS A 258 12.59 3.69 0.69
N SER A 259 11.76 4.00 -0.31
CA SER A 259 11.05 5.27 -0.42
C SER A 259 9.80 5.37 0.47
N GLY A 260 9.40 4.31 1.17
CA GLY A 260 8.14 4.22 1.93
C GLY A 260 6.92 3.87 1.07
N ILE A 261 7.11 3.56 -0.21
CA ILE A 261 6.02 3.13 -1.11
C ILE A 261 5.76 1.65 -0.89
N TYR A 262 4.48 1.28 -0.83
CA TYR A 262 4.02 -0.10 -0.77
C TYR A 262 3.46 -0.55 -2.12
N GLN A 263 3.76 -1.78 -2.50
CA GLN A 263 3.14 -2.46 -3.64
C GLN A 263 2.60 -3.80 -3.19
N THR A 264 1.37 -4.13 -3.57
CA THR A 264 0.69 -5.35 -3.15
C THR A 264 0.26 -6.14 -4.38
N TYR A 265 0.50 -7.45 -4.35
CA TYR A 265 0.15 -8.38 -5.42
C TYR A 265 -0.62 -9.55 -4.84
N GLY A 266 -1.62 -10.04 -5.58
CA GLY A 266 -2.49 -11.12 -5.13
C GLY A 266 -3.71 -10.64 -4.38
N GLY A 267 -4.46 -11.59 -3.82
CA GLY A 267 -5.78 -11.35 -3.24
C GLY A 267 -5.77 -11.28 -1.72
N PHE A 268 -6.97 -11.21 -1.15
CA PHE A 268 -7.18 -11.41 0.27
C PHE A 268 -7.17 -12.92 0.57
N GLY A 269 -6.43 -13.32 1.61
CA GLY A 269 -6.27 -14.72 1.97
C GLY A 269 -5.01 -14.96 2.79
N GLY A 270 -4.79 -16.23 3.11
CA GLY A 270 -3.65 -16.70 3.89
C GLY A 270 -3.67 -16.25 5.35
N VAL A 271 -2.92 -16.97 6.17
CA VAL A 271 -2.81 -16.68 7.61
C VAL A 271 -1.36 -16.60 8.06
N ASP A 272 -0.48 -17.38 7.43
CA ASP A 272 0.95 -17.37 7.73
C ASP A 272 1.62 -16.17 7.04
N LYS A 273 2.48 -15.48 7.78
CA LYS A 273 3.15 -14.25 7.34
C LYS A 273 4.65 -14.44 7.45
N LYS A 274 5.33 -14.40 6.31
CA LYS A 274 6.80 -14.47 6.23
C LYS A 274 7.36 -13.14 5.79
N TYR A 275 8.46 -12.74 6.39
CA TYR A 275 9.14 -11.48 6.10
C TYR A 275 10.56 -11.73 5.62
N PHE A 276 11.02 -10.88 4.71
CA PHE A 276 12.38 -10.86 4.22
C PHE A 276 12.85 -9.43 4.10
N VAL A 277 13.75 -9.04 4.99
CA VAL A 277 14.34 -7.71 5.02
C VAL A 277 15.62 -7.71 4.20
N LEU A 278 15.72 -6.78 3.25
CA LEU A 278 16.88 -6.59 2.39
C LEU A 278 17.78 -5.50 2.98
N ASP A 279 19.09 -5.68 2.82
CA ASP A 279 20.05 -4.64 3.18
C ASP A 279 19.95 -3.45 2.20
N LEU A 280 20.39 -2.26 2.61
CA LEU A 280 20.39 -1.05 1.77
C LEU A 280 21.15 -1.21 0.44
N ASP A 281 22.13 -2.11 0.38
CA ASP A 281 22.95 -2.43 -0.79
C ASP A 281 22.55 -3.74 -1.48
N GLU A 282 21.41 -4.32 -1.10
CA GLU A 282 20.92 -5.57 -1.64
C GLU A 282 19.75 -5.37 -2.61
N ALA A 283 19.86 -5.97 -3.79
CA ALA A 283 18.89 -5.85 -4.85
C ALA A 283 18.26 -7.21 -5.15
N ILE A 284 16.97 -7.24 -5.50
CA ILE A 284 16.35 -8.43 -6.08
C ILE A 284 16.82 -8.54 -7.53
N VAL A 285 17.45 -9.66 -7.89
CA VAL A 285 18.02 -9.88 -9.23
C VAL A 285 17.30 -10.97 -10.01
N LYS A 286 16.56 -11.84 -9.33
CA LYS A 286 15.78 -12.90 -9.97
C LYS A 286 14.53 -13.20 -9.17
N VAL A 287 13.43 -13.47 -9.86
CA VAL A 287 12.19 -14.00 -9.29
C VAL A 287 11.79 -15.23 -10.08
N GLU A 288 11.46 -16.30 -9.36
CA GLU A 288 10.87 -17.51 -9.91
C GLU A 288 9.48 -17.72 -9.34
N GLN A 289 8.54 -18.13 -10.18
CA GLN A 289 7.18 -18.47 -9.79
C GLN A 289 6.88 -19.90 -10.22
N VAL A 290 6.28 -20.69 -9.33
CA VAL A 290 5.55 -21.89 -9.71
C VAL A 290 4.07 -21.52 -9.73
N GLU A 291 3.46 -21.55 -10.91
CA GLU A 291 2.08 -21.11 -11.13
C GLU A 291 1.06 -22.01 -10.41
N THR A 292 -0.10 -21.43 -10.09
CA THR A 292 -1.30 -22.13 -9.62
C THR A 292 -2.52 -21.48 -10.27
N HIS A 293 -3.63 -22.20 -10.42
CA HIS A 293 -4.82 -21.68 -11.12
C HIS A 293 -5.70 -20.76 -10.27
N LYS A 294 -5.57 -20.79 -8.94
CA LYS A 294 -6.53 -20.16 -8.02
C LYS A 294 -5.97 -19.02 -7.17
N TYR A 295 -4.68 -19.06 -6.89
CA TYR A 295 -3.99 -18.13 -5.98
C TYR A 295 -2.84 -17.43 -6.71
N LEU A 296 -2.17 -16.49 -6.06
CA LEU A 296 -1.09 -15.72 -6.69
C LEU A 296 0.03 -16.62 -7.22
N ALA A 297 0.46 -17.62 -6.44
CA ALA A 297 1.44 -18.61 -6.86
C ALA A 297 1.37 -19.84 -5.97
N ARG A 298 1.78 -21.00 -6.48
CA ARG A 298 2.06 -22.16 -5.62
C ARG A 298 3.30 -21.91 -4.77
N SER A 299 4.34 -21.35 -5.38
CA SER A 299 5.53 -20.84 -4.69
C SER A 299 6.16 -19.67 -5.44
N LEU A 300 6.84 -18.81 -4.68
CA LEU A 300 7.67 -17.73 -5.19
C LEU A 300 9.06 -17.80 -4.57
N THR A 301 10.09 -17.60 -5.38
CA THR A 301 11.48 -17.56 -4.94
C THR A 301 12.14 -16.29 -5.43
N PHE A 302 12.57 -15.44 -4.49
CA PHE A 302 13.34 -14.23 -4.77
C PHE A 302 14.83 -14.52 -4.53
N THR A 303 15.69 -14.22 -5.50
CA THR A 303 17.15 -14.28 -5.33
C THR A 303 17.73 -12.87 -5.39
N THR A 304 18.63 -12.57 -4.45
CA THR A 304 19.23 -11.24 -4.31
C THR A 304 20.65 -11.15 -4.89
N SER A 305 21.16 -9.92 -5.04
CA SER A 305 22.55 -9.64 -5.45
C SER A 305 23.58 -10.23 -4.48
N LYS A 306 23.23 -10.38 -3.20
CA LYS A 306 24.05 -11.06 -2.18
C LYS A 306 23.88 -12.57 -2.16
N LYS A 307 23.21 -13.14 -3.18
CA LYS A 307 22.90 -14.57 -3.31
C LYS A 307 22.05 -15.15 -2.17
N ARG A 308 21.36 -14.29 -1.40
CA ARG A 308 20.35 -14.74 -0.45
C ARG A 308 19.09 -15.14 -1.23
N LYS A 309 18.35 -16.09 -0.68
CA LYS A 309 17.09 -16.57 -1.26
C LYS A 309 15.97 -16.40 -0.25
N PHE A 310 14.85 -15.88 -0.72
CA PHE A 310 13.59 -15.88 0.02
C PHE A 310 12.60 -16.75 -0.74
N GLU A 311 12.31 -17.92 -0.18
CA GLU A 311 11.40 -18.89 -0.77
C GLU A 311 10.14 -18.99 0.08
N VAL A 312 9.00 -18.85 -0.58
CA VAL A 312 7.68 -18.92 0.05
C VAL A 312 6.79 -19.85 -0.74
N SER A 313 6.12 -20.74 -0.03
CA SER A 313 5.17 -21.72 -0.56
C SER A 313 4.02 -21.88 0.43
N GLY A 314 2.84 -22.23 -0.09
CA GLY A 314 1.70 -22.56 0.75
C GLY A 314 1.83 -23.94 1.41
N TRP A 315 1.06 -24.16 2.48
CA TRP A 315 1.05 -25.44 3.22
C TRP A 315 0.33 -26.55 2.46
N GLY A 316 -0.52 -26.20 1.50
CA GLY A 316 -1.34 -27.12 0.74
C GLY A 316 -0.54 -28.07 -0.16
N GLY A 317 0.79 -27.90 -0.24
CA GLY A 317 1.74 -28.90 -0.73
C GLY A 317 1.21 -29.70 -1.91
N GLY A 318 0.69 -29.01 -2.93
CA GLY A 318 -0.23 -29.63 -3.88
C GLY A 318 0.29 -30.97 -4.40
N THR A 319 -0.55 -31.99 -4.40
CA THR A 319 -0.18 -33.34 -4.84
C THR A 319 0.56 -33.25 -6.20
N PRO A 320 1.73 -33.90 -6.39
CA PRO A 320 2.59 -33.76 -7.59
C PRO A 320 1.99 -34.17 -8.95
N GLY A 321 0.67 -34.23 -9.10
CA GLY A 321 0.00 -34.87 -10.23
C GLY A 321 -0.33 -33.97 -11.43
N LYS A 322 -0.13 -32.64 -11.35
CA LYS A 322 -0.28 -31.75 -12.50
C LYS A 322 1.00 -30.96 -12.72
N GLU A 323 1.47 -30.97 -13.97
CA GLU A 323 2.60 -30.15 -14.41
C GLU A 323 2.33 -28.70 -14.01
N CYS A 324 3.14 -28.18 -13.10
CA CYS A 324 3.09 -26.77 -12.73
C CYS A 324 4.12 -26.04 -13.59
N HIS A 325 3.68 -25.02 -14.33
CA HIS A 325 4.59 -24.18 -15.09
C HIS A 325 5.46 -23.35 -14.16
N LYS A 326 6.76 -23.34 -14.42
CA LYS A 326 7.73 -22.50 -13.70
C LYS A 326 8.12 -21.32 -14.59
N HIS A 327 7.86 -20.11 -14.10
CA HIS A 327 8.27 -18.87 -14.75
C HIS A 327 9.49 -18.30 -14.05
N SER A 328 10.46 -17.78 -14.80
CA SER A 328 11.70 -17.22 -14.25
C SER A 328 12.06 -15.91 -14.93
N TYR A 329 12.25 -14.88 -14.12
CA TYR A 329 12.60 -13.53 -14.56
C TYR A 329 13.89 -13.09 -13.90
N LYS A 330 14.81 -12.54 -14.69
CA LYS A 330 16.10 -12.05 -14.22
C LYS A 330 16.28 -10.60 -14.62
N ALA A 331 16.68 -9.75 -13.67
CA ALA A 331 17.06 -8.39 -13.97
C ALA A 331 18.29 -8.36 -14.89
N PRO A 332 18.33 -7.48 -15.90
CA PRO A 332 19.56 -7.21 -16.65
C PRO A 332 20.71 -6.74 -15.74
N LYS A 333 21.95 -6.82 -16.26
CA LYS A 333 23.13 -6.33 -15.52
C LYS A 333 22.94 -4.86 -15.14
N SER A 334 23.28 -4.51 -13.89
CA SER A 334 23.13 -3.17 -13.30
C SER A 334 21.67 -2.71 -13.12
N LYS A 335 20.69 -3.63 -13.23
CA LYS A 335 19.29 -3.38 -12.90
C LYS A 335 18.85 -4.27 -11.74
N GLN A 336 17.74 -3.91 -11.12
CA GLN A 336 17.11 -4.66 -10.03
C GLN A 336 15.61 -4.75 -10.26
N ILE A 337 15.01 -5.85 -9.81
CA ILE A 337 13.55 -6.03 -9.78
C ILE A 337 13.00 -5.19 -8.63
N CYS A 338 12.01 -4.37 -8.95
CA CYS A 338 11.40 -3.41 -8.04
C CYS A 338 9.85 -3.49 -8.02
N GLY A 339 9.28 -4.32 -8.89
CA GLY A 339 7.87 -4.64 -8.90
C GLY A 339 7.58 -5.88 -9.75
N LEU A 340 6.38 -6.42 -9.58
CA LEU A 340 5.89 -7.63 -10.24
C LEU A 340 4.62 -7.31 -11.03
N VAL A 341 4.37 -8.03 -12.12
CA VAL A 341 3.15 -7.89 -12.93
C VAL A 341 2.55 -9.27 -13.19
N PHE A 342 1.31 -9.44 -12.76
CA PHE A 342 0.57 -10.68 -12.92
C PHE A 342 -0.58 -10.48 -13.91
N GLU A 343 -0.75 -11.44 -14.82
CA GLU A 343 -1.91 -11.55 -15.72
C GLU A 343 -2.87 -12.59 -15.14
N GLY A 344 -4.18 -12.34 -15.23
CA GLY A 344 -5.20 -13.22 -14.64
C GLY A 344 -5.13 -13.35 -13.11
N GLY A 345 -4.37 -12.48 -12.45
CA GLY A 345 -4.16 -12.48 -10.99
C GLY A 345 -3.18 -13.53 -10.45
N ASN A 346 -2.74 -14.47 -11.28
CA ASN A 346 -1.97 -15.65 -10.84
C ASN A 346 -0.77 -16.01 -11.73
N LYS A 347 -0.60 -15.41 -12.91
CA LYS A 347 0.52 -15.71 -13.81
C LYS A 347 1.48 -14.54 -13.87
N LEU A 348 2.70 -14.69 -13.36
CA LEU A 348 3.74 -13.67 -13.48
C LEU A 348 4.16 -13.58 -14.95
N THR A 349 3.86 -12.45 -15.60
CA THR A 349 4.13 -12.23 -17.03
C THR A 349 5.31 -11.30 -17.29
N CYS A 350 5.59 -10.40 -16.35
CA CYS A 350 6.77 -9.54 -16.41
C CYS A 350 7.16 -9.00 -15.03
N VAL A 351 8.34 -8.38 -14.99
CA VAL A 351 8.87 -7.70 -13.82
C VAL A 351 9.21 -6.26 -14.16
N CYS A 352 8.91 -5.35 -13.22
CA CYS A 352 9.38 -3.96 -13.30
C CYS A 352 10.81 -3.91 -12.81
N VAL A 353 11.70 -3.30 -13.60
CA VAL A 353 13.10 -3.13 -13.20
C VAL A 353 13.53 -1.68 -13.16
N GLN A 354 14.48 -1.40 -12.28
CA GLN A 354 15.08 -0.09 -12.11
C GLN A 354 16.61 -0.19 -12.22
N THR A 355 17.24 0.84 -12.78
CA THR A 355 18.72 0.95 -12.75
C THR A 355 19.18 1.06 -11.30
N GLN A 356 20.17 0.25 -10.94
CA GLN A 356 20.81 0.32 -9.63
C GLN A 356 21.52 1.66 -9.47
N PHE A 357 21.26 2.36 -8.36
CA PHE A 357 21.95 3.62 -8.11
C PHE A 357 23.35 3.32 -7.61
N LYS A 358 24.35 3.97 -8.24
CA LYS A 358 25.68 4.07 -7.67
C LYS A 358 25.62 4.97 -6.43
N LYS A 359 26.17 4.50 -5.32
CA LYS A 359 26.37 5.30 -4.09
C LYS A 359 27.02 6.64 -4.46
N GLY A 360 26.42 7.75 -4.03
CA GLY A 360 26.85 9.12 -4.36
C GLY A 360 26.10 9.80 -5.51
N SER A 361 25.23 9.09 -6.24
CA SER A 361 24.30 9.75 -7.19
C SER A 361 23.26 10.57 -6.42
N ARG A 362 23.32 11.89 -6.55
CA ARG A 362 22.37 12.84 -5.91
C ARG A 362 20.96 12.82 -6.51
N LYS A 363 20.67 11.96 -7.50
CA LYS A 363 19.35 11.90 -8.14
C LYS A 363 18.36 11.19 -7.21
N HIS A 364 17.41 11.95 -6.69
CA HIS A 364 16.41 11.50 -5.72
C HIS A 364 15.49 10.40 -6.31
N PRO A 365 15.22 9.30 -5.58
CA PRO A 365 14.43 8.17 -6.08
C PRO A 365 12.97 8.50 -6.43
N GLN A 366 12.40 9.57 -5.89
CA GLN A 366 10.99 9.95 -6.10
C GLN A 366 10.63 10.31 -7.56
N ARG A 367 11.59 10.75 -8.39
CA ARG A 367 11.33 11.07 -9.81
C ARG A 367 11.10 9.81 -10.67
N LEU A 368 11.42 8.62 -10.16
CA LEU A 368 11.38 7.39 -10.95
C LEU A 368 10.05 6.67 -10.92
N VAL A 369 9.13 6.99 -9.99
CA VAL A 369 7.75 6.43 -9.96
C VAL A 369 7.03 6.64 -11.30
N LYS A 370 7.33 7.74 -12.02
CA LYS A 370 6.79 8.01 -13.37
C LYS A 370 7.30 7.05 -14.46
N ASN A 371 8.45 6.39 -14.28
CA ASN A 371 9.09 5.54 -15.29
C ASN A 371 9.02 4.04 -14.94
N PHE A 372 8.36 3.63 -13.84
CA PHE A 372 8.24 2.21 -13.46
C PHE A 372 7.54 1.35 -14.50
N MET A 373 6.75 1.97 -15.39
CA MET A 373 5.94 1.30 -16.39
C MET A 373 6.59 1.21 -17.78
N ASP A 374 7.74 1.89 -18.01
CA ASP A 374 8.31 1.99 -19.35
C ASP A 374 9.22 0.81 -19.74
N VAL A 375 9.56 -0.08 -18.80
CA VAL A 375 10.47 -1.20 -19.11
C VAL A 375 10.01 -2.51 -18.47
N LEU A 376 9.10 -3.19 -19.16
CA LEU A 376 8.71 -4.56 -18.87
C LEU A 376 9.74 -5.53 -19.44
N TYR A 377 10.16 -6.52 -18.65
CA TYR A 377 11.04 -7.59 -19.12
C TYR A 377 10.28 -8.91 -19.21
N PRO A 378 10.27 -9.57 -20.39
CA PRO A 378 9.65 -10.89 -20.58
C PRO A 378 10.45 -12.00 -19.88
N PRO A 379 9.89 -13.21 -19.75
CA PRO A 379 10.57 -14.33 -19.12
C PRO A 379 11.86 -14.71 -19.86
N CYS A 380 12.83 -15.26 -19.13
CA CYS A 380 14.01 -15.85 -19.75
C CYS A 380 13.62 -17.22 -20.35
N THR A 381 13.76 -17.36 -21.67
CA THR A 381 13.60 -18.64 -22.38
C THR A 381 14.75 -19.58 -22.15
#